data_AF-A0ABD7HZR0-F1
#
_entry.id   AF-A0ABD7HZR0-F1
#
_cell.length_a   1.000
_cell.length_b   1.000
_cell.length_c   1.000
_cell.angle_alpha   90.00
_cell.angle_beta   90.00
_cell.angle_gamma   90.00
#
_symmetry.space_group_name_H-M   'P 1'
#
loop_
_entity.id
_entity.type
_entity.pdbx_description
1 polymer ?
#
loop_
_entity_poly.entity_id
_entity_poly.type
_entity_poly.pdbx_seq_one_letter_code
_entity_poly.pdbx_strand_id
1 'polypeptide(L)'
;MNASDYRAYRDEQVIRKELNKPKTTKESHTNNYSYTVTQSSKTIITTKEQAIKDTLLSYKRLNNKYLELNEMINHYTPTANIAKYGDIASRTNKKHDISDEIVKHEKIAIQLINTSMMRLHIKDCLYSTTALTHSEILYLINAYVDEREKISYAKSKRIIKKIVSLNIKIPTIEQAKKYLNEKYNENP
;
A
#
# COMPACT_ATOMS: atom_id res chain seq x y z
N MET A 1 -4.58 -16.09 -21.00
CA MET A 1 -5.14 -14.97 -20.23
C MET A 1 -6.51 -15.39 -19.74
N ASN A 2 -6.74 -15.50 -18.42
CA ASN A 2 -8.05 -15.90 -17.92
C ASN A 2 -9.06 -14.72 -18.03
N ALA A 3 -10.36 -14.99 -17.90
CA ALA A 3 -11.39 -13.94 -18.07
C ALA A 3 -11.30 -12.79 -17.07
N SER A 4 -10.70 -13.02 -15.89
CA SER A 4 -10.43 -12.01 -14.86
C SER A 4 -9.23 -11.14 -15.26
N ASP A 5 -8.15 -11.75 -15.75
CA ASP A 5 -6.97 -11.05 -16.24
C ASP A 5 -7.33 -10.13 -17.42
N TYR A 6 -8.21 -10.60 -18.31
CA TYR A 6 -8.69 -9.81 -19.44
C TYR A 6 -9.49 -8.59 -19.01
N ARG A 7 -10.35 -8.71 -17.97
CA ARG A 7 -11.08 -7.55 -17.42
C ARG A 7 -10.14 -6.55 -16.77
N ALA A 8 -9.20 -7.02 -15.96
CA ALA A 8 -8.21 -6.15 -15.31
C ALA A 8 -7.36 -5.37 -16.33
N TYR A 9 -6.88 -6.05 -17.38
CA TYR A 9 -6.16 -5.40 -18.48
C TYR A 9 -7.04 -4.37 -19.21
N ARG A 10 -8.30 -4.70 -19.48
CA ARG A 10 -9.23 -3.81 -20.18
C ARG A 10 -9.54 -2.55 -19.36
N ASP A 11 -9.69 -2.67 -18.04
CA ASP A 11 -9.91 -1.56 -17.13
C ASP A 11 -8.66 -0.67 -17.02
N GLU A 12 -7.47 -1.27 -16.99
CA GLU A 12 -6.20 -0.54 -16.97
C GLU A 12 -5.98 0.28 -18.25
N GLN A 13 -6.36 -0.27 -19.42
CA GLN A 13 -6.28 0.44 -20.70
C GLN A 13 -7.28 1.61 -20.80
N VAL A 14 -8.47 1.50 -20.20
CA VAL A 14 -9.45 2.60 -20.15
C VAL A 14 -8.93 3.75 -19.30
N ILE A 15 -8.32 3.46 -18.15
CA ILE A 15 -7.73 4.47 -17.26
C ILE A 15 -6.56 5.19 -17.94
N ARG A 16 -5.69 4.45 -18.65
CA ARG A 16 -4.57 5.05 -19.41
C ARG A 16 -5.06 5.98 -20.53
N LYS A 17 -6.16 5.64 -21.22
CA LYS A 17 -6.76 6.50 -22.26
C LYS A 17 -7.39 7.77 -21.69
N GLU A 18 -8.03 7.70 -20.52
CA GLU A 18 -8.57 8.88 -19.84
C GLU A 18 -7.45 9.81 -19.32
N LEU A 19 -6.34 9.25 -18.85
CA LEU A 19 -5.17 10.01 -18.40
C LEU A 19 -4.40 10.68 -19.56
N ASN A 20 -4.40 10.07 -20.74
CA ASN A 20 -3.70 10.56 -21.93
C ASN A 20 -4.58 11.42 -22.86
N LYS A 21 -5.83 11.73 -22.49
CA LYS A 21 -6.63 12.69 -23.26
C LYS A 21 -5.94 14.06 -23.23
N PRO A 22 -5.57 14.64 -24.38
CA PRO A 22 -5.05 15.99 -24.41
C PRO A 22 -6.11 16.93 -23.85
N LYS A 23 -5.76 17.66 -22.79
CA LYS A 23 -6.56 18.79 -22.32
C LYS A 23 -6.59 19.79 -23.47
N THR A 24 -7.76 20.02 -24.05
CA THR A 24 -7.94 21.10 -25.02
C THR A 24 -7.72 22.43 -24.30
N THR A 25 -6.49 22.92 -24.39
CA THR A 25 -6.13 24.30 -24.07
C THR A 25 -6.89 25.19 -25.06
N LYS A 26 -7.89 25.91 -24.58
CA LYS A 26 -8.42 27.06 -25.34
C LYS A 26 -7.31 28.11 -25.36
N GLU A 27 -6.93 28.54 -26.56
CA GLU A 27 -5.95 29.59 -26.80
C GLU A 27 -6.30 30.84 -26.00
N SER A 28 -5.41 31.24 -25.09
CA SER A 28 -5.49 32.52 -24.41
C SER A 28 -4.52 33.49 -25.06
N HIS A 29 -5.07 34.50 -25.72
CA HIS A 29 -4.37 35.73 -26.08
C HIS A 29 -3.50 36.22 -24.91
N THR A 30 -2.21 36.44 -25.17
CA THR A 30 -1.24 36.97 -24.21
C THR A 30 -1.57 38.41 -23.86
N ASN A 31 -2.06 38.65 -22.65
CA ASN A 31 -1.99 39.96 -22.00
C ASN A 31 -1.14 39.83 -20.74
N ASN A 32 -0.04 40.58 -20.72
CA ASN A 32 0.93 40.64 -19.64
C ASN A 32 0.28 41.18 -18.36
N TYR A 33 -0.08 40.28 -17.44
CA TYR A 33 -0.34 40.62 -16.05
C TYR A 33 0.41 39.65 -15.14
N SER A 34 1.34 40.18 -14.36
CA SER A 34 1.99 39.46 -13.27
C SER A 34 0.96 39.21 -12.17
N TYR A 35 0.38 38.02 -12.15
CA TYR A 35 -0.40 37.53 -11.02
C TYR A 35 0.48 36.59 -10.19
N THR A 36 0.70 36.92 -8.93
CA THR A 36 1.08 35.92 -7.92
C THR A 36 -0.04 34.87 -7.91
N VAL A 37 0.26 33.64 -8.33
CA VAL A 37 -0.71 32.55 -8.41
C VAL A 37 -1.09 32.11 -6.99
N THR A 38 -2.04 32.80 -6.38
CA THR A 38 -2.68 32.35 -5.14
C THR A 38 -3.54 31.15 -5.49
N GLN A 39 -3.10 29.96 -5.11
CA GLN A 39 -3.79 28.71 -5.42
C GLN A 39 -5.20 28.73 -4.83
N SER A 40 -6.24 28.54 -5.65
CA SER A 40 -7.63 28.66 -5.20
C SER A 40 -7.96 27.66 -4.07
N SER A 41 -8.81 28.04 -3.12
CA SER A 41 -9.26 27.16 -2.03
C SER A 41 -9.86 25.84 -2.54
N LYS A 42 -10.52 25.87 -3.70
CA LYS A 42 -11.03 24.67 -4.38
C LYS A 42 -9.89 23.74 -4.79
N THR A 43 -8.83 24.28 -5.39
CA THR A 43 -7.64 23.53 -5.79
C THR A 43 -6.97 22.87 -4.57
N ILE A 44 -6.82 23.60 -3.46
CA ILE A 44 -6.22 23.10 -2.22
C ILE A 44 -7.01 21.91 -1.65
N ILE A 45 -8.35 22.01 -1.61
CA ILE A 45 -9.21 20.92 -1.13
C ILE A 45 -9.05 19.67 -2.00
N THR A 46 -9.06 19.81 -3.34
CA THR A 46 -8.84 18.67 -4.24
C THR A 46 -7.48 18.00 -4.03
N THR A 47 -6.42 18.78 -3.81
CA THR A 47 -5.09 18.22 -3.53
C THR A 47 -5.07 17.44 -2.22
N LYS A 48 -5.70 17.97 -1.16
CA LYS A 48 -5.81 17.27 0.13
C LYS A 48 -6.63 15.98 0.00
N GLU A 49 -7.77 16.01 -0.69
CA GLU A 49 -8.57 14.80 -0.94
C GLU A 49 -7.77 13.75 -1.72
N GLN A 50 -6.96 14.18 -2.70
CA GLN A 50 -6.11 13.27 -3.46
C GLN A 50 -5.02 12.65 -2.59
N ALA A 51 -4.36 13.44 -1.73
CA ALA A 51 -3.36 12.92 -0.80
C ALA A 51 -3.93 11.85 0.17
N ILE A 52 -5.18 12.03 0.63
CA ILE A 52 -5.86 11.00 1.43
C ILE A 52 -6.12 9.73 0.60
N LYS A 53 -6.58 9.85 -0.65
CA LYS A 53 -6.76 8.68 -1.53
C LYS A 53 -5.46 7.93 -1.76
N ASP A 54 -4.37 8.65 -2.00
CA ASP A 54 -3.06 8.05 -2.22
C ASP A 54 -2.56 7.31 -0.97
N THR A 55 -2.83 7.89 0.22
CA THR A 55 -2.56 7.23 1.51
C THR A 55 -3.37 5.94 1.66
N LEU A 56 -4.68 5.97 1.39
CA LEU A 56 -5.52 4.77 1.46
C LEU A 56 -5.08 3.69 0.44
N LEU A 57 -4.68 4.09 -0.77
CA LEU A 57 -4.14 3.17 -1.77
C LEU A 57 -2.80 2.55 -1.31
N SER A 58 -1.99 3.31 -0.58
CA SER A 58 -0.72 2.80 -0.02
C SER A 58 -0.95 1.71 1.03
N TYR A 59 -2.04 1.77 1.81
CA TYR A 59 -2.42 0.68 2.72
C TYR A 59 -2.74 -0.60 1.96
N LYS A 60 -3.46 -0.50 0.85
CA LYS A 60 -3.78 -1.65 -0.01
C LYS A 60 -2.50 -2.29 -0.57
N ARG A 61 -1.55 -1.47 -1.02
CA ARG A 61 -0.24 -1.96 -1.48
C ARG A 61 0.53 -2.67 -0.37
N LEU A 62 0.47 -2.17 0.87
CA LEU A 62 1.08 -2.82 2.02
C LEU A 62 0.41 -4.17 2.32
N ASN A 63 -0.91 -4.26 2.21
CA ASN A 63 -1.64 -5.51 2.38
C ASN A 63 -1.29 -6.55 1.29
N ASN A 64 -1.22 -6.14 0.03
CA ASN A 64 -0.79 -7.02 -1.06
C ASN A 64 0.61 -7.60 -0.81
N LYS A 65 1.55 -6.75 -0.37
CA LYS A 65 2.89 -7.19 0.02
C LYS A 65 2.86 -8.19 1.17
N TYR A 66 2.01 -7.97 2.18
CA TYR A 66 1.83 -8.91 3.28
C TYR A 66 1.35 -10.28 2.77
N LEU A 67 0.34 -10.31 1.89
CA LEU A 67 -0.21 -11.55 1.35
C LEU A 67 0.84 -12.32 0.54
N GLU A 68 1.57 -11.62 -0.35
CA GLU A 68 2.65 -12.21 -1.14
C GLU A 68 3.74 -12.84 -0.24
N LEU A 69 4.22 -12.11 0.76
CA LEU A 69 5.23 -12.61 1.70
C LEU A 69 4.71 -13.79 2.53
N ASN A 70 3.44 -13.76 2.93
CA ASN A 70 2.80 -14.84 3.67
C ASN A 70 2.64 -16.10 2.80
N GLU A 71 2.30 -15.96 1.52
CA GLU A 71 2.28 -17.08 0.57
C GLU A 71 3.69 -17.67 0.38
N MET A 72 4.71 -16.83 0.19
CA MET A 72 6.10 -17.27 0.06
C MET A 72 6.59 -18.06 1.29
N ILE A 73 6.20 -17.64 2.50
CA ILE A 73 6.51 -18.34 3.75
C ILE A 73 5.78 -19.68 3.84
N ASN A 74 4.48 -19.71 3.56
CA ASN A 74 3.66 -20.92 3.72
C ASN A 74 3.91 -21.98 2.63
N HIS A 75 4.34 -21.56 1.45
CA HIS A 75 4.72 -22.47 0.36
C HIS A 75 6.20 -22.87 0.40
N TYR A 76 6.98 -22.37 1.38
CA TYR A 76 8.33 -22.88 1.62
C TYR A 76 8.24 -24.32 2.13
N THR A 77 8.73 -25.28 1.33
CA THR A 77 8.76 -26.70 1.70
C THR A 77 10.21 -27.09 1.98
N PRO A 78 10.64 -27.12 3.26
CA PRO A 78 12.01 -27.49 3.61
C PRO A 78 12.35 -28.90 3.11
N THR A 79 11.38 -29.81 3.19
CA THR A 79 11.52 -31.24 2.85
C THR A 79 11.74 -31.47 1.35
N ALA A 80 11.16 -30.66 0.47
CA ALA A 80 11.36 -30.80 -0.98
C ALA A 80 12.79 -30.41 -1.38
N ASN A 81 13.39 -29.43 -0.70
CA ASN A 81 14.78 -29.03 -0.94
C ASN A 81 15.77 -29.89 -0.14
N ILE A 82 15.41 -30.46 1.01
CA ILE A 82 16.28 -31.42 1.69
C ILE A 82 16.30 -32.76 0.93
N ALA A 83 15.16 -33.27 0.46
CA ALA A 83 15.06 -34.55 -0.27
C ALA A 83 15.71 -34.48 -1.66
N LYS A 84 15.58 -33.36 -2.39
CA LYS A 84 16.26 -33.13 -3.67
C LYS A 84 17.80 -33.14 -3.55
N TYR A 85 18.32 -32.96 -2.32
CA TYR A 85 19.75 -32.96 -2.03
C TYR A 85 20.19 -34.19 -1.24
N GLY A 86 19.31 -34.93 -0.56
CA GLY A 86 19.61 -36.21 0.09
C GLY A 86 20.24 -37.24 -0.86
N ASP A 87 19.74 -37.31 -2.11
CA ASP A 87 20.26 -38.24 -3.12
C ASP A 87 21.48 -37.70 -3.92
N ILE A 88 21.70 -36.37 -3.94
CA ILE A 88 22.71 -35.73 -4.80
C ILE A 88 23.87 -35.10 -3.99
N ALA A 89 23.79 -35.03 -2.65
CA ALA A 89 24.80 -34.37 -1.79
C ALA A 89 26.14 -35.12 -1.71
N SER A 90 26.23 -36.34 -2.27
CA SER A 90 27.47 -37.13 -2.24
C SER A 90 28.61 -36.57 -3.10
N ARG A 91 28.40 -35.61 -4.03
CA ARG A 91 29.41 -35.36 -5.09
C ARG A 91 29.96 -33.95 -5.35
N THR A 92 29.41 -32.83 -4.87
CA THR A 92 30.01 -31.49 -5.12
C THR A 92 29.54 -30.42 -4.12
N ASN A 93 30.34 -29.34 -3.94
CA ASN A 93 30.22 -28.13 -3.07
C ASN A 93 28.81 -27.58 -2.69
N LYS A 94 27.99 -28.32 -1.96
CA LYS A 94 26.57 -27.99 -1.69
C LYS A 94 26.24 -27.31 -0.36
N LYS A 95 27.23 -26.99 0.48
CA LYS A 95 26.99 -26.30 1.76
C LYS A 95 26.56 -24.83 1.58
N HIS A 96 27.05 -24.16 0.54
CA HIS A 96 26.66 -22.76 0.24
C HIS A 96 25.20 -22.64 -0.21
N ASP A 97 24.72 -23.53 -1.08
CA ASP A 97 23.34 -23.49 -1.60
C ASP A 97 22.26 -23.58 -0.50
N ILE A 98 22.48 -24.41 0.52
CA ILE A 98 21.54 -24.55 1.66
C ILE A 98 21.56 -23.30 2.54
N SER A 99 22.76 -22.79 2.82
CA SER A 99 22.91 -21.56 3.61
C SER A 99 22.26 -20.36 2.92
N ASP A 100 22.37 -20.26 1.60
CA ASP A 100 21.80 -19.16 0.83
C ASP A 100 20.26 -19.21 0.82
N GLU A 101 19.66 -20.40 0.70
CA GLU A 101 18.21 -20.57 0.79
C GLU A 101 17.68 -20.30 2.22
N ILE A 102 18.42 -20.66 3.27
CA ILE A 102 18.08 -20.30 4.66
C ILE A 102 18.09 -18.77 4.81
N VAL A 103 19.17 -18.11 4.43
CA VAL A 103 19.31 -16.64 4.54
C VAL A 103 18.21 -15.92 3.75
N LYS A 104 17.84 -16.44 2.58
CA LYS A 104 16.73 -15.91 1.78
C LYS A 104 15.39 -16.06 2.50
N HIS A 105 15.11 -17.20 3.12
CA HIS A 105 13.88 -17.41 3.87
C HIS A 105 13.81 -16.50 5.12
N GLU A 106 14.92 -16.37 5.86
CA GLU A 106 15.02 -15.43 6.99
C GLU A 106 14.72 -13.99 6.56
N LYS A 107 15.27 -13.56 5.41
CA LYS A 107 14.97 -12.23 4.85
C LYS A 107 13.48 -12.05 4.55
N ILE A 108 12.81 -13.06 4.00
CA ILE A 108 11.36 -13.02 3.74
C ILE A 108 10.59 -12.96 5.07
N ALA A 109 10.97 -13.75 6.07
CA ALA A 109 10.34 -13.77 7.38
C ALA A 109 10.45 -12.39 8.07
N ILE A 110 11.63 -11.79 8.07
CA ILE A 110 11.85 -10.44 8.61
C ILE A 110 10.97 -9.41 7.87
N GLN A 111 10.89 -9.48 6.55
CA GLN A 111 10.03 -8.58 5.78
C GLN A 111 8.54 -8.78 6.11
N LEU A 112 8.09 -10.02 6.33
CA LEU A 112 6.72 -10.33 6.72
C LEU A 112 6.41 -9.73 8.10
N ILE A 113 7.30 -9.91 9.07
CA ILE A 113 7.16 -9.34 10.42
C ILE A 113 7.08 -7.80 10.34
N ASN A 114 8.01 -7.16 9.63
CA ASN A 114 8.02 -5.70 9.46
C ASN A 114 6.73 -5.19 8.82
N THR A 115 6.28 -5.86 7.76
CA THR A 115 5.04 -5.50 7.06
C THR A 115 3.83 -5.67 7.98
N SER A 116 3.79 -6.74 8.79
CA SER A 116 2.73 -7.00 9.77
C SER A 116 2.68 -5.94 10.86
N MET A 117 3.84 -5.55 11.41
CA MET A 117 3.97 -4.51 12.42
C MET A 117 3.51 -3.15 11.89
N MET A 118 3.88 -2.79 10.67
CA MET A 118 3.40 -1.56 10.03
C MET A 118 1.87 -1.56 9.85
N ARG A 119 1.28 -2.68 9.41
CA ARG A 119 -0.18 -2.83 9.28
C ARG A 119 -0.88 -2.68 10.63
N LEU A 120 -0.36 -3.32 11.67
CA LEU A 120 -0.90 -3.23 13.03
C LEU A 120 -0.86 -1.78 13.55
N HIS A 121 0.29 -1.12 13.42
CA HIS A 121 0.44 0.28 13.83
C HIS A 121 -0.55 1.22 13.12
N ILE A 122 -0.78 1.03 11.81
CA ILE A 122 -1.78 1.79 11.06
C ILE A 122 -3.18 1.56 11.63
N LYS A 123 -3.54 0.32 11.96
CA LYS A 123 -4.85 0.00 12.57
C LYS A 123 -5.00 0.67 13.93
N ASP A 124 -3.99 0.60 14.78
CA ASP A 124 -4.01 1.21 16.10
C ASP A 124 -4.17 2.74 15.99
N CYS A 125 -3.43 3.39 15.09
CA CYS A 125 -3.55 4.82 14.83
C CYS A 125 -4.94 5.20 14.30
N LEU A 126 -5.53 4.39 13.42
CA LEU A 126 -6.89 4.61 12.92
C LEU A 126 -7.93 4.47 14.04
N TYR A 127 -7.80 3.46 14.91
CA TYR A 127 -8.67 3.30 16.09
C TYR A 127 -8.53 4.44 17.10
N SER A 128 -7.34 5.03 17.19
CA SER A 128 -7.07 6.18 18.06
C SER A 128 -7.71 7.49 17.56
N THR A 129 -8.25 7.50 16.34
CA THR A 129 -8.85 8.71 15.73
C THR A 129 -10.26 8.95 16.26
N THR A 130 -10.42 9.81 17.25
CA THR A 130 -11.74 10.13 17.86
C THR A 130 -12.67 10.97 16.96
N ALA A 131 -12.13 11.60 15.92
CA ALA A 131 -12.89 12.48 15.01
C ALA A 131 -13.71 11.72 13.94
N LEU A 132 -13.45 10.43 13.76
CA LEU A 132 -14.23 9.55 12.90
C LEU A 132 -15.14 8.66 13.75
N THR A 133 -16.30 8.30 13.22
CA THR A 133 -17.17 7.33 13.91
C THR A 133 -16.55 5.94 13.84
N HIS A 134 -16.88 5.08 14.80
CA HIS A 134 -16.39 3.70 14.83
C HIS A 134 -16.66 2.94 13.52
N SER A 135 -17.85 3.12 12.93
CA SER A 135 -18.20 2.51 11.63
C SER A 135 -17.33 3.00 10.47
N GLU A 136 -16.95 4.29 10.47
CA GLU A 136 -16.05 4.85 9.45
C GLU A 136 -14.62 4.32 9.60
N ILE A 137 -14.13 4.21 10.84
CA ILE A 137 -12.81 3.62 11.13
C ILE A 137 -12.78 2.15 10.69
N LEU A 138 -13.79 1.37 11.10
CA LEU A 138 -13.90 -0.03 10.74
C LEU A 138 -13.98 -0.23 9.22
N TYR A 139 -14.71 0.65 8.52
CA TYR A 139 -14.75 0.65 7.06
C TYR A 139 -13.37 0.91 6.45
N LEU A 140 -12.61 1.90 6.93
CA LEU A 140 -11.25 2.17 6.42
C LEU A 140 -10.33 0.98 6.63
N ILE A 141 -10.37 0.34 7.80
CA ILE A 141 -9.57 -0.85 8.11
C ILE A 141 -9.96 -2.01 7.19
N ASN A 142 -11.26 -2.36 7.13
CA ASN A 142 -11.72 -3.52 6.37
C ASN A 142 -11.55 -3.34 4.87
N ALA A 143 -11.76 -2.13 4.34
CA ALA A 143 -11.71 -1.91 2.89
C ALA A 143 -10.28 -1.64 2.36
N TYR A 144 -9.39 -1.05 3.18
CA TYR A 144 -8.07 -0.59 2.72
C TYR A 144 -6.88 -1.24 3.41
N VAL A 145 -7.02 -1.76 4.63
CA VAL A 145 -5.89 -2.36 5.39
C VAL A 145 -5.95 -3.88 5.40
N ASP A 146 -7.15 -4.45 5.58
CA ASP A 146 -7.37 -5.90 5.66
C ASP A 146 -8.00 -6.48 4.39
N GLU A 147 -8.56 -5.64 3.50
CA GLU A 147 -9.29 -6.04 2.28
C GLU A 147 -10.40 -7.09 2.49
N ARG A 148 -11.05 -7.05 3.66
CA ARG A 148 -12.20 -7.89 4.03
C ARG A 148 -13.52 -7.38 3.47
N GLU A 149 -13.59 -6.10 3.10
CA GLU A 149 -14.76 -5.46 2.50
C GLU A 149 -14.40 -4.86 1.13
N LYS A 150 -15.33 -4.93 0.16
CA LYS A 150 -15.15 -4.25 -1.12
C LYS A 150 -15.20 -2.73 -0.95
N ILE A 151 -14.33 -2.02 -1.66
CA ILE A 151 -14.31 -0.55 -1.64
C ILE A 151 -15.60 -0.01 -2.29
N SER A 152 -16.39 0.72 -1.50
CA SER A 152 -17.53 1.50 -1.94
C SER A 152 -17.07 2.94 -2.24
N TYR A 153 -17.21 3.34 -3.51
CA TYR A 153 -16.86 4.70 -3.94
C TYR A 153 -17.61 5.77 -3.15
N ALA A 154 -18.92 5.59 -2.93
CA ALA A 154 -19.75 6.55 -2.22
C ALA A 154 -19.34 6.71 -0.74
N LYS A 155 -19.15 5.59 -0.02
CA LYS A 155 -18.69 5.62 1.38
C LYS A 155 -17.30 6.25 1.48
N SER A 156 -16.37 5.83 0.63
CA SER A 156 -14.99 6.35 0.62
C SER A 156 -14.96 7.84 0.36
N LYS A 157 -15.69 8.32 -0.67
CA LYS A 157 -15.79 9.76 -0.98
C LYS A 157 -16.33 10.57 0.19
N ARG A 158 -17.35 10.07 0.90
CA ARG A 158 -17.91 10.73 2.09
C ARG A 158 -16.88 10.84 3.22
N ILE A 159 -16.19 9.75 3.52
CA ILE A 159 -15.19 9.69 4.60
C ILE A 159 -13.98 10.58 4.26
N ILE A 160 -13.47 10.53 3.03
CA ILE A 160 -12.35 11.37 2.57
C ILE A 160 -12.70 12.85 2.70
N LYS A 161 -13.89 13.26 2.25
CA LYS A 161 -14.37 14.64 2.41
C LYS A 161 -14.39 15.07 3.87
N LYS A 162 -14.87 14.20 4.76
CA LYS A 162 -14.91 14.45 6.21
C LYS A 162 -13.51 14.58 6.80
N ILE A 163 -12.57 13.71 6.42
CA ILE A 163 -11.16 13.79 6.83
C ILE A 163 -10.55 15.14 6.43
N VAL A 164 -10.78 15.58 5.19
CA VAL A 164 -10.25 16.86 4.70
C VAL A 164 -10.92 18.05 5.37
N SER A 165 -12.25 18.04 5.53
CA SER A 165 -12.99 19.15 6.12
C SER A 165 -12.66 19.36 7.60
N LEU A 166 -12.43 18.27 8.33
CA LEU A 166 -12.06 18.30 9.75
C LEU A 166 -10.55 18.31 9.97
N ASN A 167 -9.75 18.35 8.89
CA ASN A 167 -8.29 18.31 8.93
C ASN A 167 -7.74 17.15 9.79
N ILE A 168 -8.39 15.98 9.70
CA ILE A 168 -8.03 14.78 10.46
C ILE A 168 -6.73 14.23 9.89
N LYS A 169 -5.76 13.96 10.76
CA LYS A 169 -4.53 13.28 10.38
C LYS A 169 -4.75 11.77 10.41
N ILE A 170 -4.51 11.11 9.29
CA ILE A 170 -4.47 9.64 9.20
C ILE A 170 -3.01 9.18 9.08
N PRO A 171 -2.66 7.99 9.62
CA PRO A 171 -1.27 7.51 9.63
C PRO A 171 -0.77 7.24 8.20
N THR A 172 0.41 7.71 7.81
CA THR A 172 1.00 7.36 6.52
C THR A 172 1.89 6.12 6.62
N ILE A 173 2.15 5.47 5.48
CA ILE A 173 3.12 4.37 5.42
C ILE A 173 4.50 4.80 5.90
N GLU A 174 4.91 6.04 5.61
CA GLU A 174 6.23 6.54 6.02
C GLU A 174 6.30 6.82 7.52
N GLN A 175 5.20 7.25 8.14
CA GLN A 175 5.10 7.32 9.60
C GLN A 175 5.20 5.93 10.23
N ALA A 176 4.55 4.92 9.64
CA ALA A 176 4.64 3.54 10.12
C ALA A 176 6.06 2.96 9.97
N LYS A 177 6.78 3.27 8.88
CA LYS A 177 8.20 2.89 8.73
C LYS A 177 9.08 3.58 9.77
N LYS A 178 8.85 4.87 10.01
CA LYS A 178 9.58 5.62 11.03
C LYS A 178 9.37 5.01 12.42
N TYR A 179 8.13 4.73 12.80
CA TYR A 179 7.79 4.05 14.05
C TYR A 179 8.54 2.72 14.20
N LEU A 180 8.57 1.92 13.13
CA LEU A 180 9.28 0.64 13.12
C LEU A 180 10.79 0.82 13.36
N ASN A 181 11.43 1.75 12.65
CA ASN A 181 12.86 2.04 12.81
C ASN A 181 13.21 2.55 14.21
N GLU A 182 12.37 3.42 14.78
CA GLU A 182 12.55 3.92 16.15
C GLU A 182 12.48 2.76 17.16
N LYS A 183 11.53 1.84 17.00
CA LYS A 183 11.42 0.65 17.87
C LYS A 183 12.57 -0.33 17.73
N TYR A 184 13.17 -0.46 16.54
CA TYR A 184 14.37 -1.28 16.34
C TYR A 184 15.62 -0.66 16.98
N ASN A 185 15.73 0.67 16.98
CA ASN A 185 16.89 1.37 17.56
C ASN A 185 16.82 1.53 19.08
N GLU A 186 15.64 1.36 19.69
CA GLU A 186 15.44 1.38 21.14
C GLU A 186 15.91 0.10 21.87
N ASN A 187 16.26 -0.97 21.12
CA ASN A 187 16.84 -2.21 21.66
C ASN A 187 18.21 -2.51 21.01
N PRO A 188 19.30 -1.87 21.47
CA PRO A 188 20.67 -2.28 21.15
C PRO A 188 21.06 -3.63 21.79
#